data_AF-L9YXC6-F1
#
_entry.id   AF-L9YXC6-F1
#
_cell.length_a   1.000
_cell.length_b   1.000
_cell.length_c   1.000
_cell.angle_alpha   90.00
_cell.angle_beta   90.00
_cell.angle_gamma   90.00
#
_symmetry.space_group_name_H-M   'P 1'
#
loop_
_entity.id
_entity.type
_entity.pdbx_description
1 polymer ?
#
loop_
_entity_poly.entity_id
_entity_poly.type
_entity_poly.pdbx_seq_one_letter_code
_entity_poly.pdbx_strand_id
1 'polypeptide(L)'
;MAPASDPERPPDDDPSTTTDGDDGVNNERSRPFQRHVARVSDRFGDLQLFGVVPLIAALLEFEKVRRALESTGRGFSLNLEFAFPSPLVTLWQLVDPPDPATATTRSRYGEPSGAPAFGDAPGETTPAGGSTTPVGTTGSGGTDVTIETPVEAVDVPLEALTAEMMGWIALTLAAYAVLSGIVMAAYVGGLDRRLRGEPTAVGSCIATYAPRFVLYNLVLFGAFLLAFPVFALAPALLVLAVPVIVALSYVFYPVPFLFVAADAPFLEAFHRSLGLTMAGGAVLSFGLWHLGAAAVASLVLSLLVSSGGAAVLLALLASAPLSLVLTAATVSFFREDVVGGAENSTSGPSNGDPGASERDADGWTAD
;
A
#
# COMPACT_ATOMS: atom_id res chain seq x y z
N MET A 1 -53.09 11.34 -74.45
CA MET A 1 -52.71 9.92 -74.20
C MET A 1 -51.73 9.95 -73.04
N ALA A 2 -52.12 9.46 -71.86
CA ALA A 2 -51.22 9.16 -70.75
C ALA A 2 -50.31 7.97 -71.13
N PRO A 3 -49.10 7.82 -70.54
CA PRO A 3 -48.93 7.18 -69.22
C PRO A 3 -47.82 7.86 -68.39
N ALA A 4 -47.49 7.56 -67.13
CA ALA A 4 -48.09 6.87 -65.99
C ALA A 4 -47.34 7.39 -64.74
N SER A 5 -48.04 7.51 -63.62
CA SER A 5 -47.49 7.88 -62.31
C SER A 5 -46.97 6.64 -61.57
N ASP A 6 -45.83 6.76 -60.88
CA ASP A 6 -45.54 6.24 -59.50
C ASP A 6 -44.01 6.31 -59.20
N PRO A 7 -43.56 6.33 -57.92
CA PRO A 7 -43.80 7.39 -56.94
C PRO A 7 -42.48 7.80 -56.23
N GLU A 8 -42.60 8.73 -55.28
CA GLU A 8 -41.59 9.25 -54.35
C GLU A 8 -40.46 8.28 -53.96
N ARG A 9 -39.21 8.71 -54.21
CA ARG A 9 -38.01 8.18 -53.55
C ARG A 9 -37.74 9.03 -52.31
N PRO A 10 -37.79 8.46 -51.08
CA PRO A 10 -37.42 9.20 -49.89
C PRO A 10 -35.91 9.50 -49.89
N PRO A 11 -35.48 10.58 -49.21
CA PRO A 11 -34.07 10.94 -49.12
C PRO A 11 -33.30 9.84 -48.39
N ASP A 12 -32.08 9.59 -48.85
CA ASP A 12 -31.13 8.66 -48.25
C ASP A 12 -30.97 8.99 -46.76
N ASP A 13 -31.51 8.10 -45.90
CA ASP A 13 -31.14 8.05 -44.49
C ASP A 13 -29.65 7.67 -44.44
N ASP A 14 -28.80 8.67 -44.21
CA ASP A 14 -27.46 8.47 -43.68
C ASP A 14 -27.60 7.51 -42.47
N PRO A 15 -26.98 6.32 -42.48
CA PRO A 15 -26.82 5.60 -41.23
C PRO A 15 -25.91 6.47 -40.38
N SER A 16 -26.51 7.19 -39.42
CA SER A 16 -25.83 7.69 -38.24
C SER A 16 -24.84 6.63 -37.81
N THR A 17 -23.57 6.92 -38.06
CA THR A 17 -22.46 6.12 -37.61
C THR A 17 -22.60 6.11 -36.10
N THR A 18 -23.01 4.95 -35.59
CA THR A 18 -23.02 4.63 -34.19
C THR A 18 -21.62 4.93 -33.66
N THR A 19 -21.54 6.01 -32.90
CA THR A 19 -20.44 6.33 -32.00
C THR A 19 -20.42 5.30 -30.87
N ASP A 20 -20.21 4.02 -31.19
CA ASP A 20 -20.13 2.91 -30.22
C ASP A 20 -18.69 2.37 -30.08
N GLY A 21 -17.73 2.98 -30.77
CA GLY A 21 -16.32 2.57 -30.75
C GLY A 21 -15.41 3.41 -29.86
N ASP A 22 -15.82 4.63 -29.48
CA ASP A 22 -14.91 5.59 -28.84
C ASP A 22 -15.08 5.64 -27.31
N ASP A 23 -16.27 5.32 -26.79
CA ASP A 23 -16.52 5.27 -25.34
C ASP A 23 -15.81 4.10 -24.66
N GLY A 24 -15.67 2.96 -25.35
CA GLY A 24 -14.94 1.79 -24.83
C GLY A 24 -13.43 2.00 -24.75
N VAL A 25 -12.83 2.54 -25.81
CA VAL A 25 -11.38 2.79 -25.90
C VAL A 25 -10.96 3.91 -24.94
N ASN A 26 -11.78 4.95 -24.80
CA ASN A 26 -11.53 6.02 -23.83
C ASN A 26 -11.78 5.57 -22.38
N ASN A 27 -12.76 4.71 -22.10
CA ASN A 27 -12.94 4.13 -20.75
C ASN A 27 -11.79 3.20 -20.35
N GLU A 28 -11.28 2.38 -21.27
CA GLU A 28 -10.17 1.46 -21.00
C GLU A 28 -8.86 2.18 -20.70
N ARG A 29 -8.59 3.32 -21.37
CA ARG A 29 -7.47 4.21 -21.01
C ARG A 29 -7.71 4.96 -19.70
N SER A 30 -8.97 5.25 -19.38
CA SER A 30 -9.33 6.01 -18.18
C SER A 30 -9.17 5.24 -16.88
N ARG A 31 -9.00 3.90 -16.93
CA ARG A 31 -8.92 3.03 -15.74
C ARG A 31 -7.70 2.10 -15.78
N PRO A 32 -6.47 2.65 -15.70
CA PRO A 32 -5.24 1.86 -15.79
C PRO A 32 -5.19 0.74 -14.74
N PHE A 33 -5.59 1.04 -13.50
CA PHE A 33 -5.60 0.06 -12.41
C PHE A 33 -6.44 -1.19 -12.72
N GLN A 34 -7.70 -1.02 -13.15
CA GLN A 34 -8.60 -2.14 -13.41
C GLN A 34 -8.09 -3.02 -14.55
N ARG A 35 -7.54 -2.40 -15.59
CA ARG A 35 -6.93 -3.09 -16.73
C ARG A 35 -5.76 -3.99 -16.30
N HIS A 36 -4.85 -3.48 -15.49
CA HIS A 36 -3.70 -4.25 -15.01
C HIS A 36 -4.12 -5.36 -14.03
N VAL A 37 -5.11 -5.12 -13.17
CA VAL A 37 -5.66 -6.14 -12.27
C VAL A 37 -6.33 -7.28 -13.06
N ALA A 38 -7.18 -6.97 -14.03
CA ALA A 38 -7.85 -7.97 -14.86
C ALA A 38 -6.85 -8.86 -15.59
N ARG A 39 -5.85 -8.24 -16.24
CA ARG A 39 -4.80 -8.98 -16.96
C ARG A 39 -4.00 -9.90 -16.04
N VAL A 40 -3.62 -9.43 -14.85
CA VAL A 40 -2.89 -10.24 -13.88
C VAL A 40 -3.76 -11.37 -13.34
N SER A 41 -5.06 -11.13 -13.15
CA SER A 41 -6.03 -12.15 -12.75
C SER A 41 -6.17 -13.25 -13.80
N ASP A 42 -6.23 -12.90 -15.09
CA ASP A 42 -6.29 -13.87 -16.20
C ASP A 42 -5.04 -14.75 -16.25
N ARG A 43 -3.89 -14.20 -15.84
CA ARG A 43 -2.59 -14.90 -15.78
C ARG A 43 -2.25 -15.40 -14.38
N PHE A 44 -3.21 -15.41 -13.45
CA PHE A 44 -2.93 -15.72 -12.05
C PHE A 44 -2.30 -17.10 -11.87
N GLY A 45 -2.76 -18.10 -12.65
CA GLY A 45 -2.20 -19.47 -12.63
C GLY A 45 -0.70 -19.53 -12.87
N ASP A 46 -0.14 -18.65 -13.71
CA ASP A 46 1.29 -18.57 -13.99
C ASP A 46 2.10 -17.92 -12.86
N LEU A 47 1.43 -17.19 -11.98
CA LEU A 47 2.03 -16.35 -10.94
C LEU A 47 1.87 -16.93 -9.54
N GLN A 48 0.97 -17.91 -9.32
CA GLN A 48 0.62 -18.46 -8.01
C GLN A 48 1.81 -18.78 -7.11
N LEU A 49 2.92 -19.30 -7.66
CA LEU A 49 4.12 -19.63 -6.89
C LEU A 49 4.74 -18.42 -6.19
N PHE A 50 4.61 -17.22 -6.78
CA PHE A 50 5.08 -15.98 -6.16
C PHE A 50 4.25 -15.58 -4.94
N GLY A 51 3.00 -16.07 -4.82
CA GLY A 51 2.13 -15.80 -3.67
C GLY A 51 2.65 -16.42 -2.38
N VAL A 52 3.57 -17.37 -2.46
CA VAL A 52 4.25 -17.97 -1.31
C VAL A 52 5.15 -16.94 -0.61
N VAL A 53 5.75 -16.00 -1.34
CA VAL A 53 6.67 -15.01 -0.77
C VAL A 53 5.99 -14.08 0.24
N PRO A 54 4.90 -13.36 -0.09
CA PRO A 54 4.20 -12.52 0.88
C PRO A 54 3.56 -13.33 2.01
N LEU A 55 3.17 -14.59 1.76
CA LEU A 55 2.66 -15.49 2.80
C LEU A 55 3.74 -15.82 3.84
N ILE A 56 4.93 -16.25 3.40
CA ILE A 56 6.06 -16.53 4.29
C ILE A 56 6.47 -15.26 5.03
N ALA A 57 6.55 -14.11 4.33
CA ALA A 57 6.89 -12.84 4.96
C ALA A 57 5.89 -12.48 6.07
N ALA A 58 4.59 -12.65 5.85
CA ALA A 58 3.57 -12.44 6.88
C ALA A 58 3.73 -13.42 8.06
N LEU A 59 4.07 -14.69 7.81
CA LEU A 59 4.27 -15.69 8.87
C LEU A 59 5.53 -15.43 9.72
N LEU A 60 6.59 -14.86 9.13
CA LEU A 60 7.82 -14.52 9.84
C LEU A 60 7.63 -13.38 10.85
N GLU A 61 6.56 -12.60 10.74
CA GLU A 61 6.15 -11.64 11.76
C GLU A 61 5.43 -12.36 12.91
N PHE A 62 6.13 -13.31 13.54
CA PHE A 62 5.60 -14.26 14.54
C PHE A 62 4.84 -13.58 15.67
N GLU A 63 5.31 -12.42 16.11
CA GLU A 63 4.66 -11.66 17.18
C GLU A 63 3.28 -11.15 16.76
N LYS A 64 3.13 -10.68 15.52
CA LYS A 64 1.84 -10.24 14.97
C LYS A 64 0.90 -11.43 14.78
N VAL A 65 1.42 -12.55 14.28
CA VAL A 65 0.65 -13.82 14.15
C VAL A 65 0.15 -14.30 15.50
N ARG A 66 1.03 -14.36 16.50
CA ARG A 66 0.72 -14.80 17.87
C ARG A 66 -0.37 -13.92 18.48
N ARG A 67 -0.20 -12.60 18.38
CA ARG A 67 -1.15 -11.61 18.89
C ARG A 67 -2.52 -11.71 18.22
N ALA A 68 -2.55 -11.89 16.90
CA ALA A 68 -3.77 -12.11 16.15
C ALA A 68 -4.50 -13.40 16.57
N LEU A 69 -3.78 -14.51 16.79
CA LEU A 69 -4.37 -15.78 17.24
C LEU A 69 -4.94 -15.69 18.67
N GLU A 70 -4.25 -14.98 19.56
CA GLU A 70 -4.65 -14.78 20.96
C GLU A 70 -5.83 -13.80 21.13
N SER A 71 -6.27 -13.11 20.07
CA SER A 71 -7.33 -12.10 20.13
C SER A 71 -8.76 -12.63 20.34
N THR A 72 -8.94 -13.96 20.33
CA THR A 72 -10.25 -14.61 20.41
C THR A 72 -11.08 -14.10 21.60
N GLY A 73 -12.19 -13.41 21.32
CA GLY A 73 -13.11 -12.90 22.35
C GLY A 73 -12.79 -11.49 22.89
N ARG A 74 -11.84 -10.74 22.33
CA ARG A 74 -11.45 -9.39 22.79
C ARG A 74 -12.24 -8.22 22.18
N GLY A 75 -13.27 -8.48 21.37
CA GLY A 75 -14.07 -7.45 20.70
C GLY A 75 -13.59 -7.16 19.26
N PHE A 76 -14.28 -6.25 18.57
CA PHE A 76 -14.02 -5.92 17.17
C PHE A 76 -13.16 -4.66 17.03
N SER A 77 -12.01 -4.75 16.36
CA SER A 77 -11.21 -3.59 15.95
C SER A 77 -11.22 -3.45 14.42
N LEU A 78 -11.74 -2.33 13.92
CA LEU A 78 -11.64 -1.95 12.51
C LEU A 78 -10.49 -0.97 12.35
N ASN A 79 -9.40 -1.43 11.73
CA ASN A 79 -8.31 -0.55 11.32
C ASN A 79 -8.38 -0.36 9.80
N LEU A 80 -8.15 0.87 9.36
CA LEU A 80 -8.10 1.25 7.95
C LEU A 80 -6.66 1.63 7.62
N GLU A 81 -5.94 0.71 7.00
CA GLU A 81 -4.57 0.97 6.55
C GLU A 81 -4.54 1.45 5.10
N PHE A 82 -3.79 2.52 4.89
CA PHE A 82 -3.53 3.11 3.58
C PHE A 82 -2.15 2.68 3.10
N ALA A 83 -2.08 1.54 2.41
CA ALA A 83 -0.83 1.05 1.84
C ALA A 83 -0.57 1.65 0.45
N PHE A 84 0.47 2.48 0.34
CA PHE A 84 1.02 2.84 -0.97
C PHE A 84 1.60 1.60 -1.65
N PRO A 85 1.68 1.57 -3.00
CA PRO A 85 2.22 0.42 -3.71
C PRO A 85 3.64 0.10 -3.23
N SER A 86 3.79 -1.09 -2.65
CA SER A 86 5.05 -1.60 -2.09
C SER A 86 5.55 -2.77 -2.91
N PRO A 87 6.88 -2.95 -3.05
CA PRO A 87 7.45 -4.12 -3.73
C PRO A 87 7.10 -5.44 -3.04
N LEU A 88 6.72 -5.42 -1.76
CA LEU A 88 6.26 -6.59 -1.02
C LEU A 88 5.10 -6.20 -0.09
N VAL A 89 3.88 -6.37 -0.57
CA VAL A 89 2.66 -6.22 0.24
C VAL A 89 2.47 -7.50 1.05
N THR A 90 2.23 -7.37 2.36
CA THR A 90 1.93 -8.49 3.27
C THR A 90 0.61 -8.23 4.00
N LEU A 91 0.07 -9.24 4.69
CA LEU A 91 -1.14 -9.07 5.52
C LEU A 91 -1.00 -7.89 6.49
N TRP A 92 0.17 -7.74 7.11
CA TRP A 92 0.44 -6.76 8.15
C TRP A 92 0.74 -5.35 7.63
N GLN A 93 0.64 -5.14 6.32
CA GLN A 93 0.57 -3.81 5.71
C GLN A 93 -0.87 -3.41 5.35
N LEU A 94 -1.83 -4.33 5.54
CA LEU A 94 -3.25 -4.09 5.31
C LEU A 94 -4.07 -4.16 6.60
N VAL A 95 -3.51 -4.70 7.68
CA VAL A 95 -4.20 -4.92 8.95
C VAL A 95 -3.21 -4.83 10.10
N ASP A 96 -3.60 -4.06 11.12
CA ASP A 96 -2.94 -4.10 12.43
C ASP A 96 -3.47 -5.25 13.29
N PRO A 97 -2.60 -6.07 13.91
CA PRO A 97 -3.02 -7.07 14.87
C PRO A 97 -3.56 -6.40 16.16
N PRO A 98 -4.59 -6.96 16.80
CA PRO A 98 -5.20 -6.37 18.00
C PRO A 98 -4.19 -6.14 19.12
N ASP A 99 -4.26 -5.03 19.86
CA ASP A 99 -3.28 -4.72 20.90
C ASP A 99 -3.16 -5.80 21.99
N PRO A 100 -1.96 -5.99 22.58
CA PRO A 100 -1.81 -6.87 23.72
C PRO A 100 -2.73 -6.39 24.85
N ALA A 101 -3.36 -7.33 25.57
CA ALA A 101 -4.18 -6.98 26.72
C ALA A 101 -3.34 -6.14 27.69
N THR A 102 -3.73 -4.88 27.91
CA THR A 102 -3.08 -4.02 28.88
C THR A 102 -3.13 -4.75 30.21
N ALA A 103 -1.97 -5.12 30.75
CA ALA A 103 -1.90 -5.53 32.14
C ALA A 103 -2.33 -4.32 32.93
N THR A 104 -3.60 -4.25 33.33
CA THR A 104 -4.06 -3.24 34.26
C THR A 104 -3.26 -3.52 35.53
N THR A 105 -2.16 -2.80 35.72
CA THR A 105 -1.54 -2.58 37.02
C THR A 105 -2.59 -1.82 37.79
N ARG A 106 -3.59 -2.54 38.30
CA ARG A 106 -4.46 -2.08 39.36
C ARG A 106 -3.48 -1.74 40.47
N SER A 107 -3.18 -0.45 40.63
CA SER A 107 -2.39 0.08 41.71
C SER A 107 -3.00 -0.47 43.00
N ARG A 108 -2.40 -1.53 43.53
CA ARG A 108 -2.66 -2.05 44.87
C ARG A 108 -1.87 -1.17 45.83
N TYR A 109 -2.17 0.12 45.81
CA TYR A 109 -1.78 1.09 46.84
C TYR A 109 -3.04 1.87 47.20
N GLY A 110 -3.80 1.23 48.08
CA GLY A 110 -5.04 1.74 48.64
C GLY A 110 -5.55 0.76 49.69
N GLU A 111 -4.63 0.15 50.43
CA GLU A 111 -4.93 -0.74 51.54
C GLU A 111 -4.59 0.05 52.82
N PRO A 112 -5.57 0.69 53.50
CA PRO A 112 -5.37 1.09 54.88
C PRO A 112 -5.58 -0.16 55.74
N SER A 113 -4.50 -0.87 56.03
CA SER A 113 -4.47 -1.84 57.12
C SER A 113 -4.66 -1.08 58.44
N GLY A 114 -5.81 -1.23 59.10
CA GLY A 114 -6.10 -0.56 60.36
C GLY A 114 -7.34 -1.05 61.10
N ALA A 115 -7.25 -2.28 61.64
CA ALA A 115 -7.97 -2.83 62.81
C ALA A 115 -9.53 -2.94 62.83
N PRO A 116 -10.09 -3.96 63.50
CA PRO A 116 -11.55 -4.17 63.61
C PRO A 116 -12.13 -3.31 64.75
N ALA A 117 -13.22 -2.60 64.49
CA ALA A 117 -14.02 -1.95 65.52
C ALA A 117 -15.38 -2.67 65.66
N PHE A 118 -15.53 -3.40 66.77
CA PHE A 118 -16.81 -3.85 67.30
C PHE A 118 -17.51 -2.68 68.00
N GLY A 119 -18.83 -2.53 67.81
CA GLY A 119 -19.68 -1.74 68.71
C GLY A 119 -20.87 -1.06 68.05
N ASP A 120 -22.05 -1.67 68.16
CA ASP A 120 -23.36 -1.03 67.96
C ASP A 120 -23.61 0.07 69.02
N ALA A 121 -24.27 1.17 68.62
CA ALA A 121 -25.44 1.72 69.35
C ALA A 121 -26.20 2.80 68.54
N PRO A 122 -27.53 2.92 68.71
CA PRO A 122 -28.41 3.72 67.85
C PRO A 122 -28.85 5.05 68.47
N GLY A 123 -29.10 6.03 67.60
CA GLY A 123 -29.94 7.19 67.87
C GLY A 123 -29.19 8.51 68.03
N GLU A 124 -29.32 9.39 67.04
CA GLU A 124 -29.63 10.79 67.33
C GLU A 124 -30.27 11.50 66.12
N THR A 125 -31.22 12.36 66.44
CA THR A 125 -32.23 13.00 65.60
C THR A 125 -31.75 14.31 64.96
N THR A 126 -32.10 14.53 63.69
CA THR A 126 -32.03 15.81 62.92
C THR A 126 -32.84 16.95 63.61
N PRO A 127 -32.69 18.26 63.30
CA PRO A 127 -33.14 18.84 62.00
C PRO A 127 -32.48 20.15 61.49
N ALA A 128 -32.69 20.40 60.18
CA ALA A 128 -32.86 21.68 59.46
C ALA A 128 -31.66 22.66 59.34
N GLY A 129 -31.38 23.26 58.19
CA GLY A 129 -32.13 23.36 56.94
C GLY A 129 -31.34 24.11 55.86
N GLY A 130 -31.79 23.97 54.62
CA GLY A 130 -31.18 24.62 53.46
C GLY A 130 -31.54 23.94 52.15
N SER A 131 -32.84 23.94 51.83
CA SER A 131 -33.39 23.67 50.48
C SER A 131 -32.59 24.41 49.41
N THR A 132 -32.10 23.74 48.36
CA THR A 132 -32.85 23.63 47.09
C THR A 132 -32.69 22.24 46.44
N THR A 133 -33.80 21.51 46.35
CA THR A 133 -34.07 20.54 45.28
C THR A 133 -35.40 20.99 44.64
N PRO A 134 -35.73 20.68 43.37
CA PRO A 134 -36.17 19.31 43.10
C PRO A 134 -35.88 18.76 41.67
N VAL A 135 -35.90 17.42 41.56
CA VAL A 135 -36.19 16.58 40.37
C VAL A 135 -35.15 16.66 39.23
N GLY A 136 -34.47 15.61 38.79
CA GLY A 136 -34.83 14.20 38.70
C GLY A 136 -34.88 13.81 37.22
N THR A 137 -33.85 13.14 36.70
CA THR A 137 -34.00 12.29 35.51
C THR A 137 -32.87 11.26 35.44
N THR A 138 -33.28 10.00 35.40
CA THR A 138 -32.51 8.88 34.86
C THR A 138 -32.04 9.17 33.44
N GLY A 139 -30.77 8.89 33.13
CA GLY A 139 -30.30 8.60 31.78
C GLY A 139 -29.16 9.48 31.25
N SER A 140 -28.14 8.79 30.74
CA SER A 140 -27.20 9.22 29.70
C SER A 140 -26.06 10.18 30.07
N GLY A 141 -24.86 9.81 29.64
CA GLY A 141 -23.99 10.79 28.99
C GLY A 141 -22.92 11.45 29.84
N GLY A 142 -22.32 10.73 30.80
CA GLY A 142 -20.98 11.08 31.27
C GLY A 142 -19.96 10.76 30.17
N THR A 143 -19.90 11.61 29.14
CA THR A 143 -18.78 11.65 28.19
C THR A 143 -17.62 12.34 28.90
N ASP A 144 -17.07 11.64 29.88
CA ASP A 144 -15.70 11.93 30.29
C ASP A 144 -14.82 11.39 29.14
N VAL A 145 -14.65 12.22 28.12
CA VAL A 145 -13.72 11.96 27.03
C VAL A 145 -12.35 12.25 27.59
N THR A 146 -11.82 11.27 28.31
CA THR A 146 -10.40 11.17 28.59
C THR A 146 -9.72 10.97 27.23
N ILE A 147 -9.24 12.06 26.64
CA ILE A 147 -8.26 11.97 25.56
C ILE A 147 -6.97 11.53 26.24
N GLU A 148 -6.84 10.22 26.47
CA GLU A 148 -5.53 9.62 26.72
C GLU A 148 -4.75 9.81 25.43
N THR A 149 -3.86 10.81 25.43
CA THR A 149 -2.85 10.91 24.39
C THR A 149 -1.92 9.72 24.60
N PRO A 150 -1.80 8.78 23.64
CA PRO A 150 -0.94 7.62 23.76
C PRO A 150 0.50 8.07 23.47
N VAL A 151 1.02 8.92 24.34
CA VAL A 151 2.45 9.17 24.42
C VAL A 151 2.82 8.81 25.83
N GLU A 152 2.67 7.52 26.16
CA GLU A 152 3.58 6.91 27.12
C GLU A 152 4.95 7.01 26.43
N ALA A 153 5.60 8.17 26.63
CA ALA A 153 6.96 8.39 26.22
C ALA A 153 7.76 7.32 26.95
N VAL A 154 8.07 6.24 26.25
CA VAL A 154 9.11 5.34 26.72
C VAL A 154 10.37 6.18 26.70
N ASP A 155 10.70 6.76 27.84
CA ASP A 155 11.94 7.46 28.10
C ASP A 155 13.06 6.42 28.02
N VAL A 156 13.47 6.08 26.79
CA VAL A 156 14.72 5.39 26.56
C VAL A 156 15.77 6.50 26.66
N PRO A 157 16.53 6.60 27.77
CA PRO A 157 17.56 7.61 27.85
C PRO A 157 18.52 7.39 26.69
N LEU A 158 18.70 8.41 25.83
CA LEU A 158 19.66 8.35 24.72
C LEU A 158 21.08 8.01 25.21
N GLU A 159 21.35 8.26 26.49
CA GLU A 159 22.57 7.89 27.21
C GLU A 159 22.77 6.36 27.33
N ALA A 160 21.69 5.57 27.26
CA ALA A 160 21.77 4.10 27.24
C ALA A 160 22.12 3.52 25.86
N LEU A 161 22.09 4.33 24.78
CA LEU A 161 22.61 3.97 23.46
C LEU A 161 24.13 4.02 23.47
N THR A 162 24.75 2.96 23.99
CA THR A 162 26.20 2.78 23.90
C THR A 162 26.64 2.64 22.44
N ALA A 163 27.90 3.01 22.16
CA ALA A 163 28.48 2.84 20.82
C ALA A 163 28.42 1.36 20.35
N GLU A 164 28.53 0.42 21.29
CA GLU A 164 28.35 -1.00 21.04
C GLU A 164 26.93 -1.34 20.59
N MET A 165 25.90 -0.86 21.30
CA MET A 165 24.50 -1.07 20.91
C MET A 165 24.20 -0.46 19.54
N MET A 166 24.76 0.73 19.26
CA MET A 166 24.64 1.37 17.95
C MET A 166 25.30 0.55 16.83
N GLY A 167 26.44 -0.08 17.11
CA GLY A 167 27.10 -1.01 16.21
C GLY A 167 26.24 -2.25 15.89
N TRP A 168 25.62 -2.85 16.91
CA TRP A 168 24.70 -3.97 16.74
C TRP A 168 23.43 -3.59 15.97
N ILE A 169 22.86 -2.42 16.24
CA ILE A 169 21.71 -1.88 15.51
C ILE A 169 22.07 -1.69 14.04
N ALA A 170 23.21 -1.04 13.75
CA ALA A 170 23.67 -0.81 12.39
C ALA A 170 23.93 -2.14 11.65
N LEU A 171 24.57 -3.10 12.31
CA LEU A 171 24.82 -4.43 11.75
C LEU A 171 23.50 -5.16 11.43
N THR A 172 22.54 -5.10 12.35
CA THR A 172 21.23 -5.75 12.18
C THR A 172 20.45 -5.12 11.04
N LEU A 173 20.44 -3.78 10.94
CA LEU A 173 19.81 -3.05 9.84
C LEU A 173 20.48 -3.35 8.50
N ALA A 174 21.81 -3.45 8.46
CA ALA A 174 22.53 -3.83 7.25
C ALA A 174 22.21 -5.27 6.82
N ALA A 175 22.20 -6.22 7.75
CA ALA A 175 21.83 -7.61 7.48
C ALA A 175 20.38 -7.70 6.98
N TYR A 176 19.46 -6.97 7.60
CA TYR A 176 18.07 -6.87 7.14
C TYR A 176 17.98 -6.24 5.75
N ALA A 177 18.70 -5.14 5.47
CA ALA A 177 18.70 -4.48 4.17
C ALA A 177 19.13 -5.44 3.06
N VAL A 178 20.17 -6.26 3.32
CA VAL A 178 20.65 -7.30 2.41
C VAL A 178 19.59 -8.37 2.16
N LEU A 179 19.04 -8.95 3.23
CA LEU A 179 18.04 -10.00 3.12
C LEU A 179 16.78 -9.50 2.40
N SER A 180 16.25 -8.35 2.82
CA SER A 180 15.10 -7.68 2.21
C SER A 180 15.37 -7.34 0.75
N GLY A 181 16.55 -6.82 0.42
CA GLY A 181 16.92 -6.49 -0.95
C GLY A 181 17.00 -7.70 -1.88
N ILE A 182 17.51 -8.84 -1.38
CA ILE A 182 17.51 -10.11 -2.12
C ILE A 182 16.08 -10.59 -2.37
N VAL A 183 15.22 -10.57 -1.34
CA VAL A 183 13.82 -11.00 -1.45
C VAL A 183 13.06 -10.12 -2.43
N MET A 184 13.16 -8.80 -2.32
CA MET A 184 12.50 -7.85 -3.22
C MET A 184 12.99 -8.01 -4.67
N ALA A 185 14.31 -8.17 -4.88
CA ALA A 185 14.88 -8.39 -6.21
C ALA A 185 14.38 -9.69 -6.86
N ALA A 186 14.36 -10.78 -6.09
CA ALA A 186 13.85 -12.07 -6.55
C ALA A 186 12.36 -12.01 -6.88
N TYR A 187 11.57 -11.40 -5.99
CA TYR A 187 10.11 -11.32 -6.10
C TYR A 187 9.67 -10.39 -7.24
N VAL A 188 10.07 -9.12 -7.21
CA VAL A 188 9.67 -8.12 -8.22
C VAL A 188 10.29 -8.44 -9.59
N GLY A 189 11.58 -8.80 -9.63
CA GLY A 189 12.26 -9.20 -10.85
C GLY A 189 11.69 -10.49 -11.46
N GLY A 190 11.32 -11.46 -10.62
CA GLY A 190 10.66 -12.68 -11.07
C GLY A 190 9.26 -12.43 -11.63
N LEU A 191 8.48 -11.55 -10.99
CA LEU A 191 7.16 -11.13 -11.47
C LEU A 191 7.26 -10.46 -12.84
N ASP A 192 8.17 -9.49 -13.03
CA ASP A 192 8.34 -8.80 -14.31
C ASP A 192 8.70 -9.78 -15.45
N ARG A 193 9.67 -10.68 -15.22
CA ARG A 193 10.05 -11.71 -16.21
C ARG A 193 8.88 -12.64 -16.54
N ARG A 194 8.13 -13.10 -15.53
CA ARG A 194 6.99 -14.00 -15.78
C ARG A 194 5.87 -13.27 -16.53
N LEU A 195 5.65 -11.99 -16.24
CA LEU A 195 4.74 -11.13 -17.00
C LEU A 195 5.21 -10.89 -18.44
N ARG A 196 6.51 -11.02 -18.77
CA ARG A 196 7.04 -11.07 -20.14
C ARG A 196 6.87 -12.44 -20.82
N GLY A 197 6.41 -13.46 -20.10
CA GLY A 197 6.36 -14.84 -20.60
C GLY A 197 7.73 -15.54 -20.56
N GLU A 198 8.72 -14.94 -19.90
CA GLU A 198 10.05 -15.50 -19.75
C GLU A 198 10.13 -16.47 -18.55
N PRO A 199 11.06 -17.44 -18.57
CA PRO A 199 11.33 -18.28 -17.41
C PRO A 199 11.88 -17.46 -16.25
N THR A 200 11.58 -17.91 -15.03
CA THR A 200 12.00 -17.28 -13.78
C THR A 200 13.49 -17.55 -13.54
N ALA A 201 14.32 -16.56 -13.81
CA ALA A 201 15.77 -16.63 -13.58
C ALA A 201 16.14 -15.93 -12.26
N VAL A 202 15.73 -16.51 -11.12
CA VAL A 202 15.83 -15.87 -9.79
C VAL A 202 17.24 -15.39 -9.48
N GLY A 203 18.26 -16.20 -9.75
CA GLY A 203 19.66 -15.81 -9.52
C GLY A 203 20.09 -14.60 -10.35
N SER A 204 19.64 -14.49 -11.59
CA SER A 204 19.91 -13.32 -12.46
C SER A 204 19.20 -12.08 -11.93
N CYS A 205 17.94 -12.21 -11.49
CA CYS A 205 17.20 -11.11 -10.88
C CYS A 205 17.90 -10.60 -9.60
N ILE A 206 18.36 -11.51 -8.73
CA ILE A 206 19.08 -11.14 -7.51
C ILE A 206 20.39 -10.42 -7.86
N ALA A 207 21.22 -10.99 -8.74
CA ALA A 207 22.49 -10.39 -9.11
C ALA A 207 22.33 -8.99 -9.72
N THR A 208 21.26 -8.78 -10.50
CA THR A 208 21.00 -7.53 -11.20
C THR A 208 20.38 -6.47 -10.30
N TYR A 209 19.37 -6.84 -9.50
CA TYR A 209 18.52 -5.88 -8.80
C TYR A 209 18.81 -5.76 -7.30
N ALA A 210 19.32 -6.81 -6.63
CA ALA A 210 19.51 -6.78 -5.18
C ALA A 210 20.39 -5.61 -4.71
N PRO A 211 21.54 -5.27 -5.36
CA PRO A 211 22.35 -4.13 -4.92
C PRO A 211 21.57 -2.80 -4.86
N ARG A 212 20.63 -2.59 -5.79
CA ARG A 212 19.80 -1.38 -5.85
C ARG A 212 18.80 -1.35 -4.69
N PHE A 213 18.15 -2.48 -4.41
CA PHE A 213 17.24 -2.60 -3.26
C PHE A 213 17.95 -2.51 -1.92
N VAL A 214 19.17 -3.08 -1.80
CA VAL A 214 19.99 -2.95 -0.58
C VAL A 214 20.33 -1.48 -0.35
N LEU A 215 20.82 -0.78 -1.37
CA LEU A 215 21.14 0.64 -1.27
C LEU A 215 19.90 1.48 -0.92
N TYR A 216 18.75 1.17 -1.52
CA TYR A 216 17.47 1.82 -1.21
C TYR A 216 17.10 1.65 0.27
N ASN A 217 17.13 0.42 0.80
CA ASN A 217 16.85 0.15 2.21
C ASN A 217 17.84 0.84 3.15
N LEU A 218 19.14 0.85 2.82
CA LEU A 218 20.16 1.55 3.61
C LEU A 218 19.92 3.07 3.66
N VAL A 219 19.50 3.68 2.55
CA VAL A 219 19.14 5.09 2.53
C VAL A 219 17.92 5.38 3.41
N LEU A 220 16.88 4.53 3.35
CA LEU A 220 15.71 4.66 4.21
C LEU A 220 16.07 4.51 5.69
N PHE A 221 16.85 3.50 6.06
CA PHE A 221 17.30 3.30 7.44
C PHE A 221 18.21 4.42 7.91
N GLY A 222 19.13 4.90 7.07
CA GLY A 222 19.97 6.05 7.38
C GLY A 222 19.15 7.31 7.62
N ALA A 223 18.15 7.58 6.78
CA ALA A 223 17.25 8.72 6.96
C ALA A 223 16.43 8.60 8.26
N PHE A 224 15.92 7.41 8.59
CA PHE A 224 15.19 7.17 9.82
C PHE A 224 16.08 7.34 11.06
N LEU A 225 17.30 6.78 11.05
CA LEU A 225 18.27 6.95 12.12
C LEU A 225 18.68 8.41 12.33
N LEU A 226 18.78 9.19 11.26
CA LEU A 226 19.07 10.62 11.33
C LEU A 226 17.88 11.43 11.88
N ALA A 227 16.65 11.05 11.52
CA ALA A 227 15.44 11.73 11.95
C ALA A 227 15.04 11.39 13.40
N PHE A 228 15.31 10.18 13.86
CA PHE A 228 14.99 9.69 15.20
C PHE A 228 15.39 10.64 16.35
N PRO A 229 16.65 11.13 16.45
CA PRO A 229 17.03 12.04 17.54
C PRO A 229 16.26 13.37 17.50
N VAL A 230 15.89 13.85 16.30
CA VAL A 230 15.09 15.07 16.15
C VAL A 230 13.69 14.87 16.72
N PHE A 231 13.06 13.72 16.43
CA PHE A 231 11.74 13.40 16.98
C PHE A 231 11.76 13.14 18.48
N ALA A 232 12.85 12.54 19.00
CA ALA A 232 13.02 12.33 20.44
C ALA A 232 13.14 13.67 21.20
N LEU A 233 13.85 14.65 20.63
CA LEU A 233 14.01 15.99 21.24
C LEU A 233 12.78 16.89 21.08
N ALA A 234 12.00 16.69 20.01
CA ALA A 234 10.87 17.52 19.66
C ALA A 234 9.67 16.67 19.18
N PRO A 235 8.94 16.00 20.08
CA PRO A 235 7.84 15.10 19.71
C PRO A 235 6.70 15.81 18.98
N ALA A 236 6.54 17.13 19.16
CA ALA A 236 5.58 17.93 18.40
C ALA A 236 5.83 17.90 16.88
N LEU A 237 7.08 17.64 16.43
CA LEU A 237 7.37 17.44 15.00
C LEU A 237 6.73 16.17 14.44
N LEU A 238 6.31 15.20 15.26
CA LEU A 238 5.64 13.99 14.75
C LEU A 238 4.35 14.32 14.01
N VAL A 239 3.60 15.34 14.45
CA VAL A 239 2.38 15.79 13.76
C VAL A 239 2.71 16.30 12.35
N LEU A 240 3.84 17.00 12.19
CA LEU A 240 4.32 17.45 10.88
C LEU A 240 4.99 16.32 10.08
N ALA A 241 5.55 15.31 10.74
CA ALA A 241 6.17 14.17 10.10
C ALA A 241 5.14 13.34 9.33
N VAL A 242 3.90 13.22 9.83
CA VAL A 242 2.83 12.46 9.15
C VAL A 242 2.60 12.92 7.70
N PRO A 243 2.27 14.20 7.41
CA PRO A 243 2.07 14.65 6.02
C PRO A 243 3.35 14.56 5.19
N VAL A 244 4.53 14.77 5.80
CA VAL A 244 5.82 14.62 5.11
C VAL A 244 6.05 13.15 4.69
N ILE A 245 5.80 12.19 5.58
CA ILE A 245 5.92 10.76 5.30
C ILE A 245 4.97 10.35 4.19
N VAL A 246 3.72 10.84 4.20
CA VAL A 246 2.75 10.57 3.13
C VAL A 246 3.25 11.13 1.78
N ALA A 247 3.74 12.36 1.77
CA ALA A 247 4.30 12.97 0.56
C ALA A 247 5.53 12.21 0.04
N LEU A 248 6.47 11.84 0.92
CA LEU A 248 7.65 11.06 0.56
C LEU A 248 7.27 9.66 0.07
N SER A 249 6.28 9.02 0.68
CA SER A 249 5.76 7.72 0.24
C SER A 249 5.21 7.82 -1.18
N TYR A 250 4.40 8.84 -1.48
CA TYR A 250 3.91 9.07 -2.83
C TYR A 250 5.05 9.36 -3.83
N VAL A 251 6.02 10.19 -3.44
CA VAL A 251 7.14 10.57 -4.33
C VAL A 251 8.07 9.40 -4.62
N PHE A 252 8.27 8.49 -3.67
CA PHE A 252 9.26 7.41 -3.79
C PHE A 252 8.70 6.00 -4.02
N TYR A 253 7.38 5.78 -3.93
CA TYR A 253 6.80 4.47 -4.25
C TYR A 253 7.17 3.95 -5.67
N PRO A 254 7.36 4.78 -6.72
CA PRO A 254 7.75 4.29 -8.04
C PRO A 254 9.16 3.70 -8.11
N VAL A 255 10.09 4.19 -7.28
CA VAL A 255 11.52 3.86 -7.32
C VAL A 255 11.81 2.35 -7.38
N PRO A 256 11.30 1.51 -6.44
CA PRO A 256 11.58 0.07 -6.46
C PRO A 256 11.09 -0.62 -7.74
N PHE A 257 10.00 -0.14 -8.35
CA PHE A 257 9.48 -0.70 -9.59
C PHE A 257 10.29 -0.24 -10.81
N LEU A 258 10.81 0.98 -10.81
CA LEU A 258 11.68 1.50 -11.88
C LEU A 258 13.02 0.76 -11.95
N PHE A 259 13.55 0.26 -10.83
CA PHE A 259 14.76 -0.57 -10.83
C PHE A 259 14.63 -1.83 -11.68
N VAL A 260 13.41 -2.37 -11.79
CA VAL A 260 13.11 -3.62 -12.47
C VAL A 260 12.45 -3.37 -13.82
N ALA A 261 11.33 -2.65 -13.86
CA ALA A 261 10.54 -2.44 -15.07
C ALA A 261 11.29 -1.63 -16.14
N ALA A 262 12.15 -0.69 -15.72
CA ALA A 262 12.93 0.18 -16.59
C ALA A 262 14.44 -0.11 -16.56
N ASP A 263 14.88 -1.13 -15.80
CA ASP A 263 16.28 -1.40 -15.51
C ASP A 263 17.09 -0.18 -15.05
N ALA A 264 16.42 0.79 -14.40
CA ALA A 264 17.01 2.10 -14.11
C ALA A 264 18.14 2.00 -13.08
N PRO A 265 19.25 2.73 -13.26
CA PRO A 265 20.27 2.86 -12.23
C PRO A 265 19.72 3.66 -11.05
N PHE A 266 20.39 3.55 -9.90
CA PHE A 266 19.88 4.05 -8.62
C PHE A 266 19.42 5.52 -8.69
N LEU A 267 20.33 6.45 -9.01
CA LEU A 267 20.00 7.88 -9.05
C LEU A 267 18.94 8.25 -10.10
N GLU A 268 19.01 7.62 -11.27
CA GLU A 268 18.06 7.88 -12.36
C GLU A 268 16.63 7.49 -11.96
N ALA A 269 16.47 6.39 -11.22
CA ALA A 269 15.17 5.97 -10.72
C ALA A 269 14.54 7.04 -9.81
N PHE A 270 15.33 7.70 -8.96
CA PHE A 270 14.84 8.77 -8.08
C PHE A 270 14.45 10.03 -8.86
N HIS A 271 15.29 10.47 -9.79
CA HIS A 271 14.98 11.62 -10.65
C HIS A 271 13.73 11.38 -11.50
N ARG A 272 13.63 10.19 -12.10
CA ARG A 272 12.45 9.79 -12.87
C ARG A 272 11.21 9.69 -11.98
N SER A 273 11.33 9.16 -10.76
CA SER A 273 10.24 9.10 -9.79
C SER A 273 9.70 10.50 -9.44
N LEU A 274 10.59 11.46 -9.18
CA LEU A 274 10.23 12.86 -8.94
C LEU A 274 9.50 13.48 -10.14
N GLY A 275 10.03 13.29 -11.35
CA GLY A 275 9.40 13.78 -12.57
C GLY A 275 8.00 13.20 -12.78
N LEU A 276 7.83 11.90 -12.59
CA LEU A 276 6.55 11.19 -12.72
C LEU A 276 5.52 11.65 -11.69
N THR A 277 5.92 11.82 -10.44
CA THR A 277 5.02 12.18 -9.33
C THR A 277 4.66 13.66 -9.32
N MET A 278 5.58 14.54 -9.76
CA MET A 278 5.30 15.96 -9.96
C MET A 278 4.42 16.23 -11.18
N ALA A 279 4.60 15.48 -12.27
CA ALA A 279 3.71 15.56 -13.43
C ALA A 279 2.29 15.06 -13.09
N GLY A 280 2.17 14.15 -12.11
CA GLY A 280 0.89 13.57 -11.71
C GLY A 280 0.31 12.65 -12.78
N GLY A 281 -1.01 12.71 -12.98
CA GLY A 281 -1.70 11.95 -14.02
C GLY A 281 -1.83 10.46 -13.71
N ALA A 282 -1.34 9.59 -14.61
CA ALA A 282 -1.53 8.14 -14.53
C ALA A 282 -0.92 7.51 -13.25
N VAL A 283 0.21 8.05 -12.78
CA VAL A 283 0.89 7.58 -11.56
C VAL A 283 0.05 7.93 -10.33
N LEU A 284 -0.50 9.15 -10.25
CA LEU A 284 -1.41 9.55 -9.18
C LEU A 284 -2.72 8.73 -9.21
N SER A 285 -3.35 8.61 -10.38
CA SER A 285 -4.63 7.91 -10.50
C SER A 285 -4.50 6.42 -10.20
N PHE A 286 -3.42 5.77 -10.67
CA PHE A 286 -3.11 4.40 -10.33
C PHE A 286 -2.90 4.24 -8.82
N GLY A 287 -2.10 5.12 -8.21
CA GLY A 287 -1.84 5.12 -6.76
C GLY A 287 -3.13 5.25 -5.94
N LEU A 288 -4.03 6.15 -6.32
CA LEU A 288 -5.33 6.34 -5.63
C LEU A 288 -6.24 5.12 -5.74
N TRP A 289 -6.35 4.49 -6.92
CA TRP A 289 -7.12 3.26 -7.08
C TRP A 289 -6.53 2.08 -6.32
N HIS A 290 -5.20 1.97 -6.32
CA HIS A 290 -4.49 0.98 -5.51
C HIS A 290 -4.78 1.18 -4.03
N LEU A 291 -4.72 2.43 -3.55
CA LEU A 291 -5.00 2.77 -2.17
C LEU A 291 -6.45 2.44 -1.79
N GLY A 292 -7.41 2.73 -2.68
CA GLY A 292 -8.81 2.36 -2.50
C GLY A 292 -9.01 0.85 -2.44
N ALA A 293 -8.34 0.08 -3.30
CA ALA A 293 -8.40 -1.37 -3.28
C ALA A 293 -7.78 -1.96 -2.00
N ALA A 294 -6.64 -1.42 -1.57
CA ALA A 294 -5.98 -1.79 -0.32
C ALA A 294 -6.88 -1.48 0.90
N ALA A 295 -7.52 -0.31 0.92
CA ALA A 295 -8.45 0.11 1.97
C ALA A 295 -9.68 -0.82 2.06
N VAL A 296 -10.29 -1.19 0.92
CA VAL A 296 -11.41 -2.13 0.90
C VAL A 296 -10.97 -3.51 1.41
N ALA A 297 -9.81 -3.99 0.97
CA ALA A 297 -9.28 -5.25 1.44
C ALA A 297 -8.91 -5.23 2.93
N SER A 298 -8.35 -4.11 3.40
CA SER A 298 -8.00 -3.86 4.81
C SER A 298 -9.22 -4.03 5.71
N LEU A 299 -10.38 -3.49 5.33
CA LEU A 299 -11.62 -3.69 6.10
C LEU A 299 -12.02 -5.16 6.21
N VAL A 300 -11.97 -5.91 5.10
CA VAL A 300 -12.32 -7.34 5.09
C VAL A 300 -11.33 -8.14 5.92
N LEU A 301 -10.03 -7.93 5.72
CA LEU A 301 -8.98 -8.64 6.44
C LEU A 301 -8.99 -8.28 7.93
N SER A 302 -9.24 -7.03 8.30
CA SER A 302 -9.40 -6.59 9.69
C SER A 302 -10.55 -7.32 10.38
N LEU A 303 -11.69 -7.50 9.72
CA LEU A 303 -12.80 -8.27 10.26
C LEU A 303 -12.43 -9.74 10.50
N LEU A 304 -11.71 -10.36 9.56
CA LEU A 304 -11.25 -11.74 9.71
C LEU A 304 -10.24 -11.86 10.87
N VAL A 305 -9.23 -11.00 10.90
CA VAL A 305 -8.18 -11.02 11.94
C VAL A 305 -8.77 -10.75 13.31
N SER A 306 -9.68 -9.79 13.43
CA SER A 306 -10.34 -9.42 14.68
C SER A 306 -11.23 -10.53 15.25
N SER A 307 -11.70 -11.47 14.42
CA SER A 307 -12.47 -12.61 14.90
C SER A 307 -11.60 -13.71 15.55
N GLY A 308 -10.28 -13.66 15.38
CA GLY A 308 -9.32 -14.54 16.03
C GLY A 308 -9.33 -15.98 15.51
N GLY A 309 -8.45 -16.82 16.08
CA GLY A 309 -8.41 -18.26 15.81
C GLY A 309 -8.27 -18.62 14.33
N ALA A 310 -9.19 -19.45 13.82
CA ALA A 310 -9.14 -19.95 12.44
C ALA A 310 -9.33 -18.86 11.36
N ALA A 311 -9.99 -17.75 11.69
CA ALA A 311 -10.20 -16.67 10.74
C ALA A 311 -8.92 -15.89 10.43
N VAL A 312 -7.95 -15.87 11.35
CA VAL A 312 -6.59 -15.36 11.09
C VAL A 312 -5.89 -16.19 10.01
N LEU A 313 -6.08 -17.51 10.02
CA LEU A 313 -5.52 -18.38 8.98
C LEU A 313 -6.18 -18.13 7.62
N LEU A 314 -7.49 -17.87 7.61
CA LEU A 314 -8.18 -17.45 6.39
C LEU A 314 -7.70 -16.09 5.88
N ALA A 315 -7.48 -15.12 6.78
CA ALA A 315 -6.93 -13.82 6.41
C ALA A 315 -5.52 -13.95 5.81
N LEU A 316 -4.65 -14.75 6.42
CA LEU A 316 -3.32 -15.05 5.89
C LEU A 316 -3.41 -15.68 4.48
N LEU A 317 -4.25 -16.70 4.32
CA LEU A 317 -4.41 -17.39 3.04
C LEU A 317 -5.02 -16.49 1.95
N ALA A 318 -5.97 -15.63 2.31
CA ALA A 318 -6.60 -14.67 1.39
C ALA A 318 -5.69 -13.49 1.05
N SER A 319 -4.80 -13.08 1.97
CA SER A 319 -3.89 -11.95 1.75
C SER A 319 -2.83 -12.24 0.69
N ALA A 320 -2.38 -13.50 0.57
CA ALA A 320 -1.35 -13.90 -0.39
C ALA A 320 -1.73 -13.66 -1.86
N PRO A 321 -2.88 -14.17 -2.37
CA PRO A 321 -3.31 -13.91 -3.74
C PRO A 321 -3.61 -12.42 -3.97
N LEU A 322 -4.21 -11.75 -2.99
CA LEU A 322 -4.49 -10.31 -3.07
C LEU A 322 -3.20 -9.50 -3.22
N SER A 323 -2.22 -9.73 -2.35
CA SER A 323 -0.93 -9.04 -2.34
C SER A 323 -0.18 -9.28 -3.65
N LEU A 324 -0.24 -10.51 -4.17
CA LEU A 324 0.33 -10.86 -5.46
C LEU A 324 -0.31 -10.06 -6.60
N VAL A 325 -1.64 -10.04 -6.66
CA VAL A 325 -2.37 -9.33 -7.73
C VAL A 325 -2.06 -7.84 -7.70
N LEU A 326 -2.07 -7.23 -6.51
CA LEU A 326 -1.74 -5.82 -6.32
C LEU A 326 -0.30 -5.49 -6.72
N THR A 327 0.67 -6.33 -6.33
CA THR A 327 2.08 -6.11 -6.69
C THR A 327 2.30 -6.29 -8.19
N ALA A 328 1.80 -7.39 -8.76
CA ALA A 328 1.96 -7.70 -10.18
C ALA A 328 1.24 -6.68 -11.08
N ALA A 329 0.08 -6.16 -10.66
CA ALA A 329 -0.60 -5.07 -11.37
C ALA A 329 0.26 -3.80 -11.39
N THR A 330 0.93 -3.48 -10.27
CA THR A 330 1.84 -2.34 -10.17
C THR A 330 3.05 -2.50 -11.10
N VAL A 331 3.66 -3.70 -11.12
CA VAL A 331 4.77 -4.02 -12.05
C VAL A 331 4.29 -3.88 -13.51
N SER A 332 3.12 -4.42 -13.85
CA SER A 332 2.55 -4.34 -15.20
C SER A 332 2.29 -2.89 -15.63
N PHE A 333 1.81 -2.05 -14.72
CA PHE A 333 1.58 -0.62 -14.96
C PHE A 333 2.89 0.13 -15.27
N PHE A 334 3.91 -0.02 -14.43
CA PHE A 334 5.19 0.64 -14.68
C PHE A 334 5.85 0.18 -15.98
N ARG A 335 5.72 -1.10 -16.33
CA ARG A 335 6.28 -1.63 -17.57
C ARG A 335 5.60 -1.05 -18.81
N GLU A 336 4.27 -1.07 -18.85
CA GLU A 336 3.55 -0.77 -20.09
C GLU A 336 3.22 0.70 -20.25
N ASP A 337 2.68 1.32 -19.20
CA ASP A 337 2.17 2.69 -19.30
C ASP A 337 3.27 3.72 -19.00
N VAL A 338 4.22 3.41 -18.11
CA VAL A 338 5.31 4.35 -17.73
C VAL A 338 6.57 4.19 -18.59
N VAL A 339 6.99 2.94 -18.87
CA VAL A 339 8.16 2.67 -19.73
C VAL A 339 7.74 2.59 -21.19
N GLY A 340 6.79 1.72 -21.55
CA GLY A 340 6.33 1.56 -22.93
C GLY A 340 5.68 2.82 -23.53
N GLY A 341 5.00 3.64 -22.72
CA GLY A 341 4.44 4.92 -23.15
C GLY A 341 5.49 5.96 -23.58
N ALA A 342 6.67 5.96 -22.93
CA ALA A 342 7.77 6.87 -23.25
C ALA A 342 8.44 6.51 -24.59
N GLU A 343 8.57 5.21 -24.88
CA GLU A 343 9.14 4.71 -26.14
C GLU A 343 8.23 5.05 -27.33
N ASN A 344 6.91 4.88 -27.18
CA ASN A 344 5.93 5.21 -28.22
C ASN A 344 5.83 6.71 -28.49
N SER A 345 6.01 7.56 -27.48
CA SER A 345 6.00 9.02 -27.61
C SER A 345 7.25 9.55 -28.32
N THR A 346 8.40 8.89 -28.14
CA THR A 346 9.66 9.23 -28.81
C THR A 346 9.67 8.75 -30.28
N SER A 347 8.81 7.79 -30.61
CA SER A 347 8.66 7.19 -31.94
C SER A 347 7.54 7.83 -32.79
N GLY A 348 7.04 9.01 -32.39
CA GLY A 348 6.01 9.77 -33.13
C GLY A 348 6.45 10.12 -34.57
N PRO A 349 5.49 10.30 -35.49
CA PRO A 349 5.58 9.84 -36.87
C PRO A 349 6.80 10.41 -37.57
N SER A 350 7.67 9.52 -38.05
CA SER A 350 8.48 9.81 -39.23
C SER A 350 7.50 10.28 -40.31
N ASN A 351 7.40 11.60 -40.50
CA ASN A 351 6.78 12.17 -41.68
C ASN A 351 7.42 11.47 -42.86
N GLY A 352 6.67 10.55 -43.47
CA GLY A 352 7.07 9.90 -44.69
C GLY A 352 7.39 11.00 -45.68
N ASP A 353 8.65 11.11 -46.06
CA ASP A 353 9.08 11.92 -47.18
C ASP A 353 8.35 11.40 -48.43
N PRO A 354 7.39 12.12 -49.02
CA PRO A 354 6.79 11.73 -50.28
C PRO A 354 7.74 12.22 -51.38
N GLY A 355 8.92 11.63 -51.43
CA GLY A 355 10.06 12.27 -52.10
C GLY A 355 11.16 11.35 -52.62
N ALA A 356 11.00 10.03 -52.56
CA ALA A 356 11.91 9.11 -53.27
C ALA A 356 11.27 8.68 -54.59
N SER A 357 11.50 9.49 -55.62
CA SER A 357 11.21 9.13 -57.00
C SER A 357 11.98 7.85 -57.38
N GLU A 358 11.28 6.72 -57.45
CA GLU A 358 11.66 5.56 -58.24
C GLU A 358 11.72 5.99 -59.71
N ARG A 359 12.91 6.44 -60.13
CA ARG A 359 13.32 6.45 -61.54
C ARG A 359 14.08 5.16 -61.79
N ASP A 360 13.34 4.06 -61.86
CA ASP A 360 13.77 2.85 -62.55
C ASP A 360 13.48 3.09 -64.04
N ALA A 361 14.49 3.23 -64.90
CA ALA A 361 15.34 2.15 -65.41
C ALA A 361 14.65 1.27 -66.48
N ASP A 362 14.04 1.89 -67.49
CA ASP A 362 13.78 1.22 -68.77
C ASP A 362 14.92 1.51 -69.75
N GLY A 363 15.99 0.73 -69.59
CA GLY A 363 17.13 0.70 -70.50
C GLY A 363 17.46 -0.74 -70.88
N TRP A 364 16.73 -1.31 -71.85
CA TRP A 364 17.24 -2.29 -72.83
C TRP A 364 16.11 -2.81 -73.74
N THR A 365 16.21 -2.55 -75.05
CA THR A 365 16.30 -3.62 -76.06
C THR A 365 17.11 -3.13 -77.24
N ALA A 366 18.09 -3.95 -77.61
CA ALA A 366 18.80 -3.90 -78.87
C ALA A 366 17.89 -4.46 -79.99
N ASP A 367 17.80 -3.73 -81.10
CA ASP A 367 18.08 -4.20 -82.47
C ASP A 367 18.08 -3.01 -83.44
#